data_AF-G0GC70-F1
#
_entry.id   AF-G0GC70-F1
#
_cell.length_a   1.000
_cell.length_b   1.000
_cell.length_c   1.000
_cell.angle_alpha   90.00
_cell.angle_beta   90.00
_cell.angle_gamma   90.00
#
_symmetry.space_group_name_H-M   'P 1'
#
loop_
_entity.id
_entity.type
_entity.pdbx_description
1 polymer ?
#
loop_
_entity_poly.entity_id
_entity_poly.type
_entity_poly.pdbx_seq_one_letter_code
_entity_poly.pdbx_strand_id
1 'polypeptide(L)'
;MDPVILILGTVTVILIGLLAAGMVKDVLSRERARTSGRDSSALPRCPVCRTPLAPGERVSSRVFSRGKQANQLGIVESMAHILGCPHCYPAPREVRRRCPVCGKDLLVTDVLVARMFENTRTGRKHVRILGCSRCRD
;
A
#
# COMPACT_ATOMS: atom_id res chain seq x y z
N MET A 1 42.11 44.62 14.24
CA MET A 1 41.27 43.44 14.00
C MET A 1 41.72 42.86 12.68
N ASP A 2 42.44 41.74 12.71
CA ASP A 2 43.00 41.15 11.50
C ASP A 2 41.88 40.62 10.60
N PRO A 3 41.80 41.03 9.33
CA PRO A 3 40.72 40.62 8.42
C PRO A 3 40.65 39.10 8.25
N VAL A 4 41.76 38.41 8.46
CA VAL A 4 41.88 36.96 8.45
C VAL A 4 41.03 36.30 9.54
N ILE A 5 40.96 36.87 10.74
CA ILE A 5 40.20 36.32 11.87
C ILE A 5 38.70 36.44 11.62
N LEU A 6 38.25 37.53 10.98
CA LEU A 6 36.84 37.73 10.61
C LEU A 6 36.38 36.73 9.54
N ILE A 7 37.25 36.44 8.56
CA ILE A 7 36.94 35.47 7.50
C ILE A 7 36.88 34.04 8.06
N LEU A 8 37.83 33.64 8.90
CA LEU A 8 37.83 32.32 9.55
C LEU A 8 36.61 32.12 10.47
N GLY A 9 36.22 33.16 11.22
CA GLY A 9 35.05 33.11 12.08
C GLY A 9 33.73 32.97 11.30
N THR A 10 33.58 33.71 10.19
CA THR A 10 32.35 33.62 9.38
C THR A 10 32.23 32.28 8.65
N VAL A 11 33.33 31.74 8.12
CA VAL A 11 33.34 30.44 7.45
C VAL A 11 32.98 29.31 8.41
N THR A 12 33.50 29.33 9.64
CA THR A 12 33.20 28.29 10.64
C THR A 12 31.74 28.33 11.08
N VAL A 13 31.16 29.52 11.30
CA VAL A 13 29.73 29.67 11.64
C VAL A 13 28.82 29.19 10.51
N ILE A 14 29.15 29.50 9.26
CA ILE A 14 28.38 29.05 8.09
C ILE A 14 28.45 27.52 7.96
N LEU A 15 29.64 26.92 8.14
CA LEU A 15 29.82 25.47 8.02
C LEU A 15 28.98 24.72 9.07
N ILE A 16 28.98 25.19 10.32
CA ILE A 16 28.20 24.62 11.41
C ILE A 16 26.70 24.76 11.13
N GLY A 17 26.25 25.91 10.63
CA GLY A 17 24.85 26.15 10.27
C GLY A 17 24.34 25.21 9.16
N LEU A 18 25.16 24.95 8.14
CA LEU A 18 24.81 24.05 7.04
C LEU A 18 24.70 22.58 7.50
N LEU A 19 25.61 22.13 8.37
CA LEU A 19 25.56 20.77 8.94
C LEU A 19 24.31 20.57 9.80
N ALA A 20 23.97 21.55 10.65
CA ALA A 20 22.78 21.49 11.49
C ALA A 20 21.48 21.49 10.66
N ALA A 21 21.39 22.33 9.62
CA ALA A 21 20.22 22.39 8.74
C ALA A 21 20.01 21.10 7.94
N GLY A 22 21.08 20.41 7.54
CA GLY A 22 21.02 19.11 6.88
C GLY A 22 20.34 18.04 7.76
N MET A 23 20.79 17.92 9.01
CA MET A 23 20.23 16.94 9.95
C MET A 23 18.75 17.16 10.26
N VAL A 24 18.31 18.43 10.36
CA VAL A 24 16.90 18.77 10.59
C VAL A 24 16.02 18.34 9.41
N LYS A 25 16.48 18.53 8.17
CA LYS A 25 15.74 18.10 6.97
C LYS A 25 15.58 16.59 6.91
N ASP A 26 16.61 15.82 7.29
CA ASP A 26 16.56 14.35 7.28
C ASP A 26 15.58 13.78 8.31
N VAL A 27 15.51 14.38 9.51
CA VAL A 27 14.56 13.99 10.55
C VAL A 27 13.12 14.26 10.09
N LEU A 28 12.84 15.44 9.54
CA LEU A 28 11.51 15.81 9.04
C LEU A 28 11.06 14.92 7.87
N SER A 29 11.97 14.56 6.96
CA SER A 29 11.69 13.62 5.86
C SER A 29 11.38 12.21 6.37
N ARG A 30 12.11 11.74 7.40
CA ARG A 30 11.83 10.43 8.02
C ARG A 30 10.51 10.39 8.76
N GLU A 31 10.10 11.48 9.40
CA GLU A 31 8.78 11.55 10.05
C GLU A 31 7.63 11.51 9.04
N ARG A 32 7.72 12.25 7.94
CA ARG A 32 6.71 12.18 6.85
C ARG A 32 6.60 10.79 6.22
N ALA A 33 7.73 10.09 6.07
CA ALA A 33 7.72 8.71 5.58
C ALA A 33 7.06 7.73 6.57
N ARG A 34 7.15 7.99 7.88
CA ARG A 34 6.54 7.15 8.93
C ARG A 34 5.04 7.41 9.08
N THR A 35 4.59 8.66 8.97
CA THR A 35 3.16 9.01 9.09
C THR A 35 2.35 8.58 7.88
N SER A 36 2.93 8.51 6.67
CA SER A 36 2.22 8.06 5.47
C SER A 36 1.90 6.55 5.43
N GLY A 37 2.42 5.73 6.35
CA GLY A 37 2.39 4.27 6.23
C GLY A 37 1.58 3.51 7.28
N ARG A 38 0.98 4.16 8.29
CA ARG A 38 0.48 3.41 9.45
C ARG A 38 -0.68 4.06 10.22
N ASP A 39 -1.74 4.47 9.53
CA ASP A 39 -3.03 4.69 10.21
C ASP A 39 -3.68 3.34 10.55
N SER A 40 -3.38 2.85 11.75
CA SER A 40 -3.92 1.61 12.31
C SER A 40 -5.37 1.76 12.84
N SER A 41 -5.97 2.93 12.62
CA SER A 41 -7.37 3.29 12.98
C SER A 41 -8.25 3.54 11.75
N ALA A 42 -7.67 3.53 10.53
CA ALA A 42 -8.45 3.71 9.32
C ALA A 42 -9.20 2.42 8.98
N LEU A 43 -10.52 2.53 8.79
CA LEU A 43 -11.36 1.46 8.26
C LEU A 43 -10.69 0.83 7.02
N PRO A 44 -10.68 -0.51 6.89
CA PRO A 44 -10.09 -1.18 5.75
C PRO A 44 -10.75 -0.65 4.47
N ARG A 45 -9.95 -0.31 3.46
CA ARG A 45 -10.45 0.28 2.21
C ARG A 45 -10.57 -0.78 1.13
N CYS A 46 -11.57 -0.62 0.26
CA CYS A 46 -11.70 -1.43 -0.94
C CYS A 46 -10.49 -1.22 -1.85
N PRO A 47 -9.81 -2.28 -2.30
CA PRO A 47 -8.66 -2.15 -3.19
C PRO A 47 -9.00 -1.69 -4.62
N VAL A 48 -10.28 -1.73 -4.99
CA VAL A 48 -10.76 -1.38 -6.34
C VAL A 48 -11.19 0.09 -6.41
N CYS A 49 -11.99 0.56 -5.45
CA CYS A 49 -12.58 1.91 -5.47
C CYS A 49 -12.13 2.80 -4.30
N ARG A 50 -11.31 2.29 -3.36
CA ARG A 50 -10.80 2.99 -2.17
C ARG A 50 -11.84 3.46 -1.15
N THR A 51 -13.13 3.13 -1.36
CA THR A 51 -14.20 3.34 -0.37
C THR A 51 -13.86 2.62 0.94
N PRO A 52 -13.93 3.28 2.10
CA PRO A 52 -13.79 2.64 3.40
C PRO A 52 -14.92 1.62 3.60
N LEU A 53 -14.59 0.45 4.14
CA LEU A 53 -15.54 -0.62 4.40
C LEU A 53 -16.05 -0.52 5.83
N ALA A 54 -17.36 -0.40 5.98
CA ALA A 54 -18.00 -0.43 7.29
C ALA A 54 -17.85 -1.82 7.96
N PRO A 55 -17.97 -1.92 9.30
CA PRO A 55 -17.99 -3.22 9.97
C PRO A 55 -19.02 -4.16 9.34
N GLY A 56 -18.58 -5.36 8.94
CA GLY A 56 -19.42 -6.35 8.26
C GLY A 56 -19.40 -6.26 6.73
N GLU A 57 -19.01 -5.14 6.14
CA GLU A 57 -18.79 -5.05 4.69
C GLU A 57 -17.56 -5.85 4.28
N ARG A 58 -17.69 -6.64 3.21
CA ARG A 58 -16.61 -7.48 2.70
C ARG A 58 -16.42 -7.29 1.22
N VAL A 59 -15.18 -7.47 0.80
CA VAL A 59 -14.82 -7.50 -0.62
C VAL A 59 -15.17 -8.87 -1.18
N SER A 60 -15.96 -8.90 -2.25
CA SER A 60 -16.28 -10.10 -3.00
C SER A 60 -15.03 -10.59 -3.75
N SER A 61 -14.70 -11.86 -3.55
CA SER A 61 -13.59 -12.52 -4.23
C SER A 61 -13.97 -13.95 -4.65
N ARG A 62 -13.30 -14.45 -5.68
CA ARG A 62 -13.46 -15.82 -6.21
C ARG A 62 -12.09 -16.48 -6.33
N VAL A 63 -11.89 -17.60 -5.64
CA VAL A 63 -10.67 -18.41 -5.76
C VAL A 63 -10.82 -19.28 -7.00
N PHE A 64 -9.88 -19.19 -7.94
CA PHE A 64 -9.92 -19.95 -9.20
C PHE A 64 -8.82 -21.01 -9.30
N SER A 65 -7.78 -20.92 -8.49
CA SER A 65 -6.77 -21.97 -8.36
C SER A 65 -6.36 -22.10 -6.91
N ARG A 66 -6.48 -23.30 -6.33
CA ARG A 66 -6.15 -23.57 -4.94
C ARG A 66 -4.91 -24.46 -4.88
N GLY A 67 -3.92 -24.06 -4.10
CA GLY A 67 -2.74 -24.88 -3.82
C GLY A 67 -3.18 -26.17 -3.13
N LYS A 68 -2.59 -27.29 -3.55
CA LYS A 68 -2.97 -28.63 -3.05
C LYS A 68 -2.33 -28.96 -1.70
N GLN A 69 -1.18 -28.38 -1.41
CA GLN A 69 -0.40 -28.71 -0.21
C GLN A 69 0.06 -27.44 0.50
N ALA A 70 0.05 -27.50 1.83
CA ALA A 70 0.68 -26.48 2.65
C ALA A 70 2.20 -26.67 2.62
N ASN A 71 2.94 -25.57 2.62
CA ASN A 71 4.39 -25.62 2.79
C ASN A 71 4.76 -26.04 4.24
N GLN A 72 6.06 -26.15 4.52
CA GLN A 72 6.57 -26.53 5.85
C GLN A 72 6.09 -25.59 6.99
N LEU A 73 5.69 -24.37 6.65
CA LEU A 73 5.15 -23.35 7.57
C LEU A 73 3.63 -23.45 7.74
N GLY A 74 2.95 -24.40 7.06
CA GLY A 74 1.50 -24.55 7.11
C GLY A 74 0.76 -23.50 6.27
N ILE A 75 1.35 -22.98 5.19
CA ILE A 75 0.74 -21.96 4.32
C ILE A 75 0.33 -22.60 3.00
N VAL A 76 -0.94 -22.43 2.64
CA VAL A 76 -1.50 -22.79 1.33
C VAL A 76 -1.62 -21.54 0.48
N GLU A 77 -0.99 -21.56 -0.69
CA GLU A 77 -1.10 -20.49 -1.68
C GLU A 77 -2.28 -20.77 -2.62
N SER A 78 -3.03 -19.73 -2.98
CA SER A 78 -4.13 -19.82 -3.93
C SER A 78 -4.19 -18.56 -4.78
N MET A 79 -4.71 -18.67 -5.98
CA MET A 79 -4.99 -17.54 -6.85
C MET A 79 -6.47 -17.17 -6.77
N ALA A 80 -6.74 -15.87 -6.67
CA ALA A 80 -8.09 -15.34 -6.54
C ALA A 80 -8.29 -14.10 -7.42
N HIS A 81 -9.52 -13.94 -7.87
CA HIS A 81 -10.02 -12.71 -8.47
C HIS A 81 -10.75 -11.90 -7.40
N ILE A 82 -10.40 -10.62 -7.29
CA ILE A 82 -11.11 -9.65 -6.45
C ILE A 82 -12.03 -8.84 -7.35
N LEU A 83 -13.33 -8.89 -7.07
CA LEU A 83 -14.39 -8.28 -7.87
C LEU A 83 -14.66 -6.83 -7.44
N GLY A 84 -14.72 -6.60 -6.13
CA GLY A 84 -15.06 -5.30 -5.55
C GLY A 84 -15.78 -5.43 -4.21
N CYS A 85 -16.13 -4.29 -3.62
CA CYS A 85 -17.01 -4.22 -2.45
C CYS A 85 -18.45 -3.88 -2.88
N PRO A 86 -19.44 -3.89 -1.96
CA PRO A 86 -20.84 -3.59 -2.28
C PRO A 86 -21.08 -2.23 -2.95
N HIS A 87 -20.14 -1.28 -2.80
CA HIS A 87 -20.24 0.06 -3.40
C HIS A 87 -19.83 0.11 -4.88
N CYS A 88 -18.97 -0.81 -5.33
CA CYS A 88 -18.41 -0.81 -6.69
C CYS A 88 -18.69 -2.08 -7.50
N TYR A 89 -19.34 -3.08 -6.89
CA TYR A 89 -19.73 -4.36 -7.49
C TYR A 89 -20.98 -4.91 -6.77
N PRO A 90 -21.97 -5.51 -7.47
CA PRO A 90 -21.99 -5.86 -8.89
C PRO A 90 -22.34 -4.71 -9.85
N ALA A 91 -23.06 -3.70 -9.39
CA ALA A 91 -23.36 -2.49 -10.14
C ALA A 91 -22.61 -1.32 -9.48
N PRO A 92 -21.57 -0.77 -10.13
CA PRO A 92 -20.85 0.35 -9.56
C PRO A 92 -21.81 1.53 -9.39
N ARG A 93 -21.85 2.09 -8.18
CA ARG A 93 -22.35 3.45 -7.99
C ARG A 93 -21.35 4.43 -8.62
N GLU A 94 -21.49 5.73 -8.45
CA GLU A 94 -20.62 6.79 -9.01
C GLU A 94 -19.14 6.77 -8.49
N VAL A 95 -18.59 5.60 -8.22
CA VAL A 95 -17.23 5.36 -7.74
C VAL A 95 -16.35 4.84 -8.87
N ARG A 96 -15.16 5.43 -9.00
CA ARG A 96 -14.18 4.98 -10.00
C ARG A 96 -13.50 3.70 -9.53
N ARG A 97 -13.52 2.67 -10.38
CA ARG A 97 -12.76 1.44 -10.21
C ARG A 97 -11.39 1.62 -10.87
N ARG A 98 -10.29 1.42 -10.13
CA ARG A 98 -8.93 1.61 -10.62
C ARG A 98 -8.01 0.48 -10.20
N CYS A 99 -7.13 0.04 -11.10
CA CYS A 99 -6.08 -0.92 -10.76
C CYS A 99 -5.03 -0.26 -9.85
N PRO A 100 -4.74 -0.80 -8.65
CA PRO A 100 -3.71 -0.24 -7.77
C PRO A 100 -2.28 -0.49 -8.29
N VAL A 101 -2.10 -1.36 -9.29
CA VAL A 101 -0.79 -1.71 -9.85
C VAL A 101 -0.45 -0.85 -11.07
N CYS A 102 -1.32 -0.83 -12.08
CA CYS A 102 -1.07 -0.10 -13.33
C CYS A 102 -1.78 1.26 -13.40
N GLY A 103 -2.65 1.60 -12.44
CA GLY A 103 -3.35 2.89 -12.38
C GLY A 103 -4.49 3.07 -13.40
N LYS A 104 -4.70 2.11 -14.32
CA LYS A 104 -5.78 2.17 -15.32
C LYS A 104 -7.16 2.01 -14.68
N ASP A 105 -8.15 2.67 -15.27
CA ASP A 105 -9.55 2.49 -14.89
C ASP A 105 -10.03 1.09 -15.31
N LEU A 106 -10.84 0.49 -14.44
CA LEU A 106 -11.34 -0.88 -14.57
C LEU A 106 -12.83 -0.86 -14.91
N LEU A 107 -13.22 -1.71 -15.84
CA LEU A 107 -14.63 -1.99 -16.13
C LEU A 107 -15.24 -2.84 -15.00
N VAL A 108 -16.56 -3.03 -15.06
CA VAL A 108 -17.28 -3.93 -14.13
C VAL A 108 -16.84 -5.39 -14.31
N THR A 109 -16.55 -5.75 -15.57
CA THR A 109 -16.04 -7.07 -15.97
C THR A 109 -14.59 -7.30 -15.59
N ASP A 110 -13.81 -6.23 -15.42
CA ASP A 110 -12.41 -6.33 -15.02
C ASP A 110 -12.28 -6.73 -13.55
N VAL A 111 -11.31 -7.61 -13.28
CA VAL A 111 -11.01 -8.14 -11.96
C VAL A 111 -9.58 -7.85 -11.56
N LEU A 112 -9.32 -7.72 -10.25
CA LEU A 112 -7.95 -7.74 -9.75
C LEU A 112 -7.50 -9.19 -9.55
N VAL A 113 -6.32 -9.51 -10.04
CA VAL A 113 -5.68 -10.80 -9.82
C VAL A 113 -4.85 -10.70 -8.54
N ALA A 114 -5.12 -11.60 -7.60
CA ALA A 114 -4.47 -11.64 -6.31
C ALA A 114 -3.97 -13.06 -6.00
N ARG A 115 -2.94 -13.12 -5.15
CA ARG A 115 -2.52 -14.35 -4.49
C ARG A 115 -2.95 -14.29 -3.04
N MET A 116 -3.62 -15.35 -2.59
CA MET A 116 -4.08 -15.55 -1.24
C MET A 116 -3.19 -16.56 -0.55
N PHE A 117 -2.75 -16.24 0.66
CA PHE A 117 -2.00 -17.09 1.56
C PHE A 117 -2.93 -17.43 2.73
N GLU A 118 -3.26 -18.71 2.87
CA GLU A 118 -4.06 -19.22 3.98
C GLU A 118 -3.14 -20.00 4.91
N ASN A 119 -3.03 -19.57 6.15
CA ASN A 119 -2.30 -20.31 7.17
C ASN A 119 -3.25 -21.36 7.78
N THR A 120 -3.00 -22.64 7.51
CA THR A 120 -3.88 -23.74 7.93
C THR A 120 -3.88 -24.00 9.43
N ARG A 121 -2.84 -23.53 10.15
CA ARG A 121 -2.75 -23.65 11.61
C ARG A 121 -3.59 -22.59 12.33
N THR A 122 -3.67 -21.37 11.79
CA THR A 122 -4.36 -20.23 12.42
C THR A 122 -5.66 -19.83 11.74
N GLY A 123 -5.94 -20.34 10.54
CA GLY A 123 -7.05 -19.92 9.67
C GLY A 123 -6.90 -18.51 9.09
N ARG A 124 -5.81 -17.80 9.40
CA ARG A 124 -5.60 -16.42 8.93
C ARG A 124 -5.34 -16.40 7.43
N LYS A 125 -5.99 -15.45 6.76
CA LYS A 125 -5.87 -15.23 5.32
C LYS A 125 -5.20 -13.89 5.06
N HIS A 126 -4.20 -13.90 4.20
CA HIS A 126 -3.52 -12.70 3.73
C HIS A 126 -3.59 -12.65 2.21
N VAL A 127 -3.96 -11.51 1.64
CA VAL A 127 -4.15 -11.35 0.20
C VAL A 127 -3.18 -10.31 -0.32
N ARG A 128 -2.42 -10.66 -1.35
CA ARG A 128 -1.55 -9.75 -2.08
C ARG A 128 -2.10 -9.54 -3.49
N ILE A 129 -2.38 -8.28 -3.83
CA ILE A 129 -2.79 -7.90 -5.18
C ILE A 129 -1.58 -7.86 -6.07
N LEU A 130 -1.71 -8.43 -7.26
CA LEU A 130 -0.61 -8.60 -8.20
C LEU A 130 -0.85 -7.84 -9.51
N GLY A 131 -2.10 -7.58 -9.87
CA GLY A 131 -2.47 -6.81 -11.06
C GLY A 131 -3.97 -6.83 -11.32
N CYS A 132 -4.37 -6.44 -12.52
CA CYS A 132 -5.72 -6.67 -13.05
C CYS A 132 -5.65 -7.58 -14.29
N SER A 133 -6.82 -7.99 -14.78
CA SER A 133 -7.07 -8.71 -16.04
C SER A 133 -6.53 -8.05 -17.32
N ARG A 134 -5.77 -6.95 -17.23
CA ARG A 134 -5.20 -6.22 -18.37
C ARG A 134 -3.70 -5.96 -18.27
N CYS A 135 -3.13 -6.09 -17.07
CA CYS A 135 -1.69 -5.85 -16.83
C CYS A 135 -1.00 -7.06 -16.23
N ARG A 136 -1.75 -8.11 -15.95
CA ARG A 136 -1.28 -9.37 -15.42
C ARG A 136 -2.11 -10.49 -16.04
N ASP A 137 -1.86 -10.66 -17.33
CA ASP A 137 -2.22 -11.83 -18.12
C ASP A 137 -1.02 -12.79 -18.15
#